data_AF-A0A8T3U014-F1
#
_entry.id   AF-A0A8T3U014-F1
#
_cell.length_a   1.000
_cell.length_b   1.000
_cell.length_c   1.000
_cell.angle_alpha   90.00
_cell.angle_beta   90.00
_cell.angle_gamma   90.00
#
_symmetry.space_group_name_H-M   'P 1'
#
loop_
_entity.id
_entity.type
_entity.pdbx_description
1 polymer ?
#
loop_
_entity_poly.entity_id
_entity_poly.type
_entity_poly.pdbx_seq_one_letter_code
_entity_poly.pdbx_strand_id
1 'polypeptide(L)'
;RYGVVPDLVVLGKIIGGGLPVGAYGGRAELMRLIAPDGPVYQAGTLSGNPLAMAAGAATLRNLTAETYDHLEKSAAHLEVGLARAADSAGAPVRISRVASLLTAFLPDGSFPAYFQAMLQAGIMLPPSQHEACFVSAAHSAADLDATLRAASDAFAVASRER
;
A
#
# COMPACT_ATOMS: atom_id res chain seq x y z
N ARG A 1 1.34 -3.46 -16.65
CA ARG A 1 1.14 -4.80 -16.03
C ARG A 1 -0.11 -5.49 -16.57
N TYR A 2 -1.31 -4.88 -16.50
CA TYR A 2 -2.56 -5.61 -16.79
C TYR A 2 -3.23 -5.31 -18.14
N GLY A 3 -2.86 -4.23 -18.83
CA GLY A 3 -3.35 -3.96 -20.20
C GLY A 3 -4.86 -3.74 -20.33
N VAL A 4 -5.59 -3.58 -19.23
CA VAL A 4 -7.04 -3.31 -19.21
C VAL A 4 -7.27 -1.81 -19.14
N VAL A 5 -8.11 -1.28 -20.04
CA VAL A 5 -8.51 0.13 -20.07
C VAL A 5 -9.97 0.23 -19.62
N PRO A 6 -10.25 0.80 -18.44
CA PRO A 6 -11.63 0.98 -17.97
C PRO A 6 -12.28 2.23 -18.59
N ASP A 7 -13.61 2.26 -18.62
CA ASP A 7 -14.37 3.44 -19.07
C ASP A 7 -14.25 4.63 -18.09
N LEU A 8 -14.18 4.33 -16.79
CA LEU A 8 -14.04 5.28 -15.69
C LEU A 8 -12.99 4.78 -14.68
N VAL A 9 -12.25 5.73 -14.10
CA VAL A 9 -11.27 5.52 -13.04
C VAL A 9 -11.61 6.45 -11.88
N VAL A 10 -11.55 5.93 -10.67
CA VAL A 10 -11.62 6.71 -9.43
C VAL A 10 -10.25 6.66 -8.76
N LEU A 11 -9.77 7.81 -8.34
CA LEU A 11 -8.45 8.02 -7.76
C LEU A 11 -8.61 8.69 -6.38
N GLY A 12 -7.61 8.46 -5.53
CA GLY A 12 -7.51 9.06 -4.21
C GLY A 12 -6.15 8.73 -3.61
N LYS A 13 -6.03 8.82 -2.29
CA LYS A 13 -4.81 8.47 -1.55
C LYS A 13 -3.59 9.26 -2.07
N ILE A 14 -2.71 8.60 -2.82
CA ILE A 14 -1.42 9.12 -3.30
C ILE A 14 -1.56 10.46 -4.03
N ILE A 15 -2.63 10.63 -4.81
CA ILE A 15 -2.82 11.82 -5.65
C ILE A 15 -2.94 13.13 -4.85
N GLY A 16 -3.22 13.05 -3.55
CA GLY A 16 -3.31 14.21 -2.66
C GLY A 16 -2.03 14.52 -1.90
N GLY A 17 -1.00 13.67 -1.99
CA GLY A 17 0.26 13.90 -1.28
C GLY A 17 0.12 14.01 0.23
N GLY A 18 -0.82 13.25 0.82
CA GLY A 18 -1.15 13.32 2.25
C GLY A 18 -2.32 14.25 2.60
N LEU A 19 -2.82 15.03 1.63
CA LEU A 19 -3.99 15.91 1.79
C LEU A 19 -5.27 15.25 1.23
N PRO A 20 -6.48 15.64 1.67
CA PRO A 20 -7.73 15.08 1.18
C PRO A 20 -7.96 15.40 -0.31
N VAL A 21 -7.77 14.40 -1.17
CA VAL A 21 -8.05 14.49 -2.61
C VAL A 21 -8.68 13.20 -3.10
N GLY A 22 -9.81 13.35 -3.79
CA GLY A 22 -10.39 12.33 -4.66
C GLY A 22 -10.52 12.91 -6.06
N ALA A 23 -10.44 12.05 -7.08
CA ALA A 23 -10.68 12.41 -8.46
C ALA A 23 -11.37 11.25 -9.18
N TYR A 24 -12.13 11.57 -10.22
CA TYR A 24 -12.62 10.59 -11.16
C TYR A 24 -12.42 11.11 -12.57
N GLY A 25 -12.20 10.20 -13.52
CA GLY A 25 -11.90 10.53 -14.91
C GLY A 25 -12.16 9.34 -15.81
N GLY A 26 -12.18 9.53 -17.12
CA GLY A 26 -12.43 8.45 -18.05
C GLY A 26 -12.66 8.94 -19.47
N ARG A 27 -13.44 8.18 -20.24
CA ARG A 27 -13.79 8.52 -21.62
C ARG A 27 -14.43 9.92 -21.69
N ALA A 28 -13.98 10.72 -22.64
CA ALA A 28 -14.40 12.11 -22.78
C ALA A 28 -15.93 12.26 -22.93
N GLU A 29 -16.58 11.36 -23.65
CA GLU A 29 -18.04 11.36 -23.83
C GLU A 29 -18.81 11.15 -22.50
N LEU A 30 -18.24 10.38 -21.56
CA LEU A 30 -18.81 10.20 -20.22
C LEU A 30 -18.54 11.42 -19.34
N MET A 31 -17.33 11.99 -19.41
CA MET A 31 -16.97 13.18 -18.61
C MET A 31 -17.75 14.43 -19.03
N ARG A 32 -18.15 14.54 -20.30
CA ARG A 32 -19.06 15.60 -20.79
C ARG A 32 -20.47 15.54 -20.20
N LEU A 33 -20.84 14.46 -19.51
CA LEU A 33 -22.12 14.38 -18.80
C LEU A 33 -22.09 15.15 -17.47
N ILE A 34 -20.91 15.46 -16.92
CA ILE A 34 -20.77 16.16 -15.64
C ILE A 34 -21.05 17.65 -15.84
N ALA A 35 -21.79 18.26 -14.90
CA ALA A 35 -22.02 19.69 -14.89
C ALA A 35 -20.69 20.49 -14.80
N PRO A 36 -20.57 21.64 -15.49
CA PRO A 36 -21.63 22.37 -16.20
C PRO A 36 -21.89 21.89 -17.64
N ASP A 37 -21.09 20.97 -18.18
CA ASP A 37 -21.18 20.54 -19.58
C ASP A 37 -22.38 19.64 -19.86
N GLY A 38 -22.80 18.88 -18.85
CA GLY A 38 -23.90 17.93 -18.97
C GLY A 38 -24.84 17.91 -17.76
N PRO A 39 -25.83 16.99 -17.78
CA PRO A 39 -26.93 16.98 -16.83
C PRO A 39 -26.60 16.37 -15.46
N VAL A 40 -25.43 15.73 -15.30
CA VAL A 40 -25.06 15.03 -14.06
C VAL A 40 -24.37 16.00 -13.10
N TYR A 41 -25.06 16.36 -12.03
CA TYR A 41 -24.55 17.31 -11.05
C TYR A 41 -23.50 16.66 -10.12
N GLN A 42 -22.33 17.29 -10.04
CA GLN A 42 -21.33 17.02 -9.01
C GLN A 42 -20.65 18.34 -8.62
N ALA A 43 -20.51 18.58 -7.32
CA ALA A 43 -19.83 19.76 -6.80
C ALA A 43 -19.04 19.42 -5.53
N GLY A 44 -18.22 20.36 -5.09
CA GLY A 44 -17.54 20.30 -3.79
C GLY A 44 -16.81 21.61 -3.51
N THR A 45 -17.13 22.26 -2.39
CA THR A 45 -16.59 23.58 -2.01
C THR A 45 -15.06 23.60 -1.97
N LEU A 46 -14.44 22.48 -1.58
CA LEU A 46 -12.99 22.33 -1.46
C LEU A 46 -12.38 21.48 -2.58
N SER A 47 -13.16 21.10 -3.59
CA SER A 47 -12.66 20.40 -4.76
C SER A 47 -11.64 21.29 -5.48
N GLY A 48 -10.44 20.75 -5.74
CA GLY A 48 -9.37 21.50 -6.40
C GLY A 48 -8.73 22.61 -5.57
N ASN A 49 -8.88 22.60 -4.24
CA ASN A 49 -8.24 23.62 -3.39
C ASN A 49 -6.70 23.65 -3.60
N PRO A 50 -6.07 24.84 -3.61
CA PRO A 50 -4.69 25.01 -4.07
C PRO A 50 -3.66 24.30 -3.20
N LEU A 51 -3.91 24.15 -1.90
CA LEU A 51 -3.00 23.43 -0.99
C LEU A 51 -2.91 21.95 -1.39
N ALA A 52 -4.07 21.31 -1.57
CA ALA A 52 -4.11 19.90 -1.96
C ALA A 52 -3.55 19.68 -3.38
N MET A 53 -3.80 20.61 -4.30
CA MET A 53 -3.24 20.56 -5.66
C MET A 53 -1.72 20.70 -5.66
N ALA A 54 -1.16 21.59 -4.83
CA ALA A 54 0.28 21.76 -4.70
C ALA A 54 0.95 20.50 -4.12
N ALA A 55 0.38 19.93 -3.06
CA ALA A 55 0.87 18.69 -2.45
C ALA A 55 0.82 17.52 -3.45
N GLY A 56 -0.32 17.30 -4.09
CA GLY A 56 -0.49 16.26 -5.11
C GLY A 56 0.48 16.40 -6.28
N ALA A 57 0.62 17.60 -6.85
CA ALA A 57 1.55 17.85 -7.95
C ALA A 57 3.02 17.66 -7.55
N ALA A 58 3.39 17.98 -6.31
CA ALA A 58 4.73 17.70 -5.79
C ALA A 58 4.96 16.19 -5.62
N THR A 59 4.01 15.46 -5.04
CA THR A 59 4.09 13.99 -4.90
C THR A 59 4.21 13.31 -6.25
N LEU A 60 3.32 13.59 -7.21
CA LEU A 60 3.31 12.93 -8.51
C LEU A 60 4.60 13.17 -9.31
N ARG A 61 5.21 14.36 -9.20
CA ARG A 61 6.51 14.64 -9.83
C ARG A 61 7.66 13.80 -9.28
N ASN A 62 7.56 13.32 -8.04
CA ASN A 62 8.57 12.45 -7.43
C ASN A 62 8.33 10.96 -7.71
N LEU A 63 7.21 10.58 -8.36
CA LEU A 63 6.89 9.19 -8.68
C LEU A 63 7.40 8.86 -10.09
N THR A 64 8.72 8.75 -10.25
CA THR A 64 9.36 8.44 -11.53
C THR A 64 9.43 6.93 -11.77
N ALA A 65 9.83 6.52 -12.98
CA ALA A 65 10.03 5.10 -13.30
C ALA A 65 11.06 4.46 -12.35
N GLU A 66 12.15 5.17 -12.03
CA GLU A 66 13.18 4.73 -11.11
C GLU A 66 12.64 4.55 -9.68
N THR A 67 11.73 5.44 -9.24
CA THR A 67 11.04 5.30 -7.96
C THR A 67 10.21 4.02 -7.94
N TYR A 68 9.44 3.73 -8.99
CA TYR A 68 8.63 2.52 -9.07
C TYR A 68 9.49 1.25 -9.14
N ASP A 69 10.61 1.28 -9.86
CA ASP A 69 11.56 0.16 -9.91
C ASP A 69 12.18 -0.12 -8.54
N HIS A 70 12.54 0.93 -7.79
CA HIS A 70 13.02 0.79 -6.42
C HIS A 70 11.95 0.19 -5.50
N LEU A 71 10.71 0.69 -5.57
CA LEU A 71 9.60 0.18 -4.77
C LEU A 71 9.29 -1.30 -5.05
N GLU A 72 9.30 -1.72 -6.31
CA GLU A 72 9.10 -3.12 -6.71
C GLU A 72 10.20 -4.02 -6.12
N LYS A 73 11.47 -3.60 -6.23
CA LYS A 73 12.61 -4.35 -5.67
C LYS A 73 12.53 -4.46 -4.16
N SER A 74 12.23 -3.36 -3.47
CA SER A 74 12.10 -3.31 -2.01
C SER A 74 10.97 -4.22 -1.50
N ALA A 75 9.81 -4.17 -2.16
CA ALA A 75 8.69 -5.03 -1.79
C ALA A 75 8.95 -6.52 -2.12
N ALA A 76 9.66 -6.81 -3.23
CA ALA A 76 10.08 -8.17 -3.56
C ALA A 76 11.08 -8.74 -2.54
N HIS A 77 12.01 -7.90 -2.04
CA HIS A 77 12.93 -8.26 -0.96
C HIS A 77 12.17 -8.65 0.31
N LEU A 78 11.16 -7.85 0.70
CA LEU A 78 10.29 -8.17 1.84
C LEU A 78 9.49 -9.46 1.61
N GLU A 79 8.91 -9.66 0.43
CA GLU A 79 8.17 -10.89 0.11
C GLU A 79 9.03 -12.14 0.31
N VAL A 80 10.24 -12.16 -0.27
CA VAL A 80 11.15 -13.31 -0.16
C VAL A 80 11.62 -13.49 1.29
N GLY A 81 11.95 -12.40 1.98
CA GLY A 81 12.42 -12.46 3.36
C GLY A 81 11.34 -12.94 4.34
N LEU A 82 10.11 -12.44 4.21
CA LEU A 82 8.98 -12.84 5.05
C LEU A 82 8.63 -14.31 4.83
N ALA A 83 8.68 -14.81 3.60
CA ALA A 83 8.43 -16.22 3.29
C ALA A 83 9.45 -17.12 4.02
N ARG A 84 10.74 -16.78 3.89
CA ARG A 84 11.82 -17.53 4.56
C ARG A 84 11.71 -17.48 6.08
N ALA A 85 11.34 -16.33 6.64
CA ALA A 85 11.16 -16.15 8.07
C ALA A 85 10.04 -17.04 8.62
N ALA A 86 8.89 -17.05 7.94
CA ALA A 86 7.76 -17.89 8.32
C ALA A 86 8.08 -19.39 8.17
N ASP A 87 8.73 -19.80 7.08
CA ASP A 87 9.16 -21.19 6.85
C ASP A 87 10.11 -21.67 7.96
N SER A 88 11.09 -20.84 8.35
CA SER A 88 12.04 -21.16 9.41
C SER A 88 11.37 -21.32 10.79
N ALA A 89 10.28 -20.59 11.02
CA ALA A 89 9.48 -20.67 12.24
C ALA A 89 8.39 -21.77 12.18
N GLY A 90 8.19 -22.43 11.03
CA GLY A 90 7.08 -23.36 10.81
C GLY A 90 5.70 -22.69 10.93
N ALA A 91 5.60 -21.40 10.65
CA ALA A 91 4.36 -20.63 10.70
C ALA A 91 3.68 -20.64 9.31
N PRO A 92 2.41 -21.05 9.19
CA PRO A 92 1.70 -21.01 7.93
C PRO A 92 1.48 -19.55 7.55
N VAL A 93 2.02 -19.15 6.41
CA VAL A 93 1.79 -17.82 5.85
C VAL A 93 1.52 -17.93 4.35
N ARG A 94 0.68 -17.02 3.86
CA ARG A 94 0.56 -16.74 2.43
C ARG A 94 0.89 -15.28 2.22
N ILE A 95 1.94 -15.01 1.45
CA ILE A 95 2.31 -13.65 1.10
C ILE A 95 1.74 -13.35 -0.29
N SER A 96 1.00 -12.26 -0.39
CA SER A 96 0.52 -11.73 -1.67
C SER A 96 1.14 -10.37 -1.88
N ARG A 97 1.76 -10.16 -3.04
CA ARG A 97 2.39 -8.90 -3.40
C ARG A 97 1.99 -8.44 -4.79
N VAL A 98 1.79 -7.14 -4.94
CA VAL A 98 1.73 -6.47 -6.24
C VAL A 98 2.44 -5.12 -6.14
N ALA A 99 3.46 -4.93 -6.97
CA ALA A 99 4.31 -3.74 -6.90
C ALA A 99 4.81 -3.47 -5.48
N SER A 100 4.50 -2.29 -4.92
CA SER A 100 4.90 -1.84 -3.59
C SER A 100 3.99 -2.30 -2.44
N LEU A 101 2.94 -3.06 -2.75
CA LEU A 101 1.92 -3.52 -1.80
C LEU A 101 2.15 -4.98 -1.48
N LEU A 102 2.15 -5.34 -0.20
CA LEU A 102 2.21 -6.73 0.22
C LEU A 102 1.35 -7.00 1.46
N THR A 103 0.82 -8.21 1.58
CA THR A 103 0.11 -8.69 2.78
C THR A 103 0.60 -10.08 3.12
N ALA A 104 0.92 -10.30 4.40
CA ALA A 104 1.16 -11.62 4.97
C ALA A 104 -0.13 -12.12 5.63
N PHE A 105 -0.75 -13.15 5.05
CA PHE A 105 -1.95 -13.78 5.58
C PHE A 105 -1.57 -15.01 6.42
N LEU A 106 -1.90 -14.98 7.71
CA LEU A 106 -1.73 -16.10 8.65
C LEU A 106 -3.11 -16.80 8.84
N PRO A 107 -3.39 -17.89 8.12
CA PRO A 107 -4.74 -18.45 8.01
C PRO A 107 -5.24 -19.16 9.28
N ASP A 108 -4.36 -19.38 10.25
CA ASP A 108 -4.64 -20.04 11.53
C ASP A 108 -5.15 -19.08 12.61
N GLY A 109 -5.33 -17.80 12.28
CA GLY A 109 -5.81 -16.79 13.23
C GLY A 109 -4.72 -16.20 14.13
N SER A 110 -3.44 -16.53 13.90
CA SER A 110 -2.31 -16.05 14.71
C SER A 110 -1.86 -14.61 14.41
N PHE A 111 -2.55 -13.90 13.51
CA PHE A 111 -2.21 -12.51 13.16
C PHE A 111 -2.15 -11.54 14.36
N PRO A 112 -3.06 -11.57 15.36
CA PRO A 112 -2.97 -10.66 16.51
C PRO A 112 -1.64 -10.80 17.28
N ALA A 113 -1.17 -12.03 17.48
CA ALA A 113 0.11 -12.31 18.14
C ALA A 113 1.29 -11.80 17.32
N TYR A 114 1.29 -12.08 16.01
CA TYR A 114 2.27 -11.58 15.06
C TYR A 114 2.32 -10.04 15.05
N PHE A 115 1.15 -9.38 14.98
CA PHE A 115 1.03 -7.93 15.00
C PHE A 115 1.59 -7.32 16.29
N GLN A 116 1.25 -7.88 17.45
CA GLN A 116 1.75 -7.38 18.73
C GLN A 116 3.27 -7.54 18.84
N ALA A 117 3.82 -8.67 18.41
CA ALA A 117 5.27 -8.89 18.40
C ALA A 117 6.01 -7.91 17.46
N MET A 118 5.45 -7.67 16.26
CA MET A 118 5.99 -6.66 15.33
C MET A 118 5.96 -5.25 15.92
N LEU A 119 4.84 -4.88 16.57
CA LEU A 119 4.69 -3.58 17.20
C LEU A 119 5.68 -3.38 18.36
N GLN A 120 5.89 -4.41 19.20
CA GLN A 120 6.89 -4.40 20.27
C GLN A 120 8.32 -4.27 19.75
N ALA A 121 8.61 -4.81 18.56
CA ALA A 121 9.87 -4.64 17.86
C ALA A 121 10.01 -3.28 17.14
N GLY A 122 9.03 -2.38 17.28
CA GLY A 122 9.03 -1.06 16.67
C GLY A 122 8.57 -1.01 15.22
N ILE A 123 7.98 -2.09 14.70
CA ILE A 123 7.46 -2.16 13.32
C ILE A 123 5.94 -2.08 13.36
N MET A 124 5.40 -0.91 13.02
CA MET A 124 3.96 -0.69 12.96
C MET A 124 3.38 -1.21 11.63
N LEU A 125 2.72 -2.36 11.69
CA LEU A 125 1.89 -2.87 10.60
C LEU A 125 0.48 -2.27 10.66
N PRO A 126 -0.33 -2.36 9.59
CA PRO A 126 -1.77 -2.15 9.71
C PRO A 126 -2.37 -3.12 10.75
N PRO A 127 -3.24 -2.68 11.66
CA PRO A 127 -3.79 -3.52 12.74
C PRO A 127 -4.94 -4.43 12.26
N SER A 128 -4.79 -5.03 11.07
CA SER A 128 -5.77 -5.93 10.46
C SER A 128 -5.10 -6.85 9.45
N GLN A 129 -5.45 -8.14 9.49
CA GLN A 129 -4.98 -9.14 8.53
C GLN A 129 -5.53 -8.89 7.11
N HIS A 130 -6.57 -8.07 6.99
CA HIS A 130 -7.21 -7.75 5.72
C HIS A 130 -6.62 -6.50 5.05
N GLU A 131 -5.55 -5.93 5.61
CA GLU A 131 -4.92 -4.72 5.10
C GLU A 131 -3.57 -4.99 4.41
N ALA A 132 -3.21 -4.11 3.48
CA ALA A 132 -1.92 -4.16 2.81
C ALA A 132 -0.88 -3.33 3.58
N CYS A 133 0.35 -3.86 3.64
CA CYS A 133 1.52 -3.08 3.97
C CYS A 133 1.98 -2.29 2.74
N PHE A 134 2.46 -1.06 2.97
CA PHE A 134 2.86 -0.14 1.92
C PHE A 134 4.36 0.15 2.02
N VAL A 135 5.13 -0.27 1.01
CA VAL A 135 6.52 0.17 0.89
C VAL A 135 6.55 1.58 0.33
N SER A 136 7.32 2.47 0.97
CA SER A 136 7.53 3.84 0.53
C SER A 136 8.96 4.03 0.03
N ALA A 137 9.19 5.07 -0.79
CA ALA A 137 10.52 5.41 -1.29
C ALA A 137 11.50 5.89 -0.18
N ALA A 138 10.99 6.11 1.04
CA ALA A 138 11.81 6.47 2.19
C ALA A 138 12.40 5.25 2.91
N HIS A 139 11.88 4.04 2.67
CA HIS A 139 12.42 2.83 3.28
C HIS A 139 13.81 2.52 2.72
N SER A 140 14.81 2.58 3.58
CA SER A 140 16.17 2.15 3.27
C SER A 140 16.29 0.63 3.33
N ALA A 141 17.38 0.08 2.78
CA ALA A 141 17.69 -1.34 2.94
C ALA A 141 17.78 -1.75 4.42
N ALA A 142 18.30 -0.86 5.28
CA ALA A 142 18.38 -1.11 6.72
C ALA A 142 16.99 -1.24 7.38
N ASP A 143 16.01 -0.44 6.95
CA ASP A 143 14.63 -0.54 7.44
C ASP A 143 13.97 -1.86 7.02
N LEU A 144 14.21 -2.29 5.78
CA LEU A 144 13.70 -3.56 5.26
C LEU A 144 14.33 -4.74 6.03
N ASP A 145 15.64 -4.72 6.25
CA ASP A 145 16.32 -5.79 6.96
C ASP A 145 15.95 -5.82 8.45
N ALA A 146 15.73 -4.66 9.07
CA ALA A 146 15.20 -4.58 10.44
C ALA A 146 13.79 -5.17 10.53
N THR A 147 12.94 -4.86 9.55
CA THR A 147 11.60 -5.42 9.43
C THR A 147 11.63 -6.95 9.30
N LEU A 148 12.54 -7.51 8.50
CA LEU A 148 12.68 -8.95 8.32
C LEU A 148 13.18 -9.67 9.57
N ARG A 149 14.12 -9.06 10.31
CA ARG A 149 14.57 -9.60 11.61
C ARG A 149 13.41 -9.65 12.60
N ALA A 150 12.68 -8.54 12.75
CA ALA A 150 11.51 -8.49 13.62
C ALA A 150 10.44 -9.52 13.22
N ALA A 151 10.19 -9.68 11.92
CA ALA A 151 9.22 -10.65 11.42
C ALA A 151 9.61 -12.10 11.73
N SER A 152 10.90 -12.45 11.68
CA SER A 152 11.38 -13.78 12.08
C SER A 152 11.02 -14.10 13.53
N ASP A 153 11.27 -13.16 14.45
CA ASP A 153 10.93 -13.34 15.86
C ASP A 153 9.41 -13.36 16.07
N ALA A 154 8.67 -12.50 15.36
CA ALA A 154 7.21 -12.42 15.44
C ALA A 154 6.52 -13.68 14.92
N PHE A 155 7.01 -14.29 13.83
CA PHE A 155 6.49 -15.57 13.36
C PHE A 155 6.74 -16.68 14.37
N ALA A 156 7.90 -16.70 15.04
CA ALA A 156 8.19 -17.65 16.11
C ALA A 156 7.22 -17.49 17.30
N VAL A 157 6.87 -16.26 17.69
CA VAL A 157 5.84 -16.00 18.71
C VAL A 157 4.47 -16.51 18.24
N ALA A 158 4.01 -16.08 17.07
CA ALA A 158 2.71 -16.46 16.52
C ALA A 158 2.56 -17.99 16.36
N SER A 159 3.65 -18.68 16.03
CA SER A 159 3.69 -20.14 15.86
C SER A 159 3.43 -20.93 17.15
N ARG A 160 3.67 -20.33 18.33
CA ARG A 160 3.56 -20.97 19.66
C ARG A 160 2.18 -20.80 20.29
N GLU A 161 1.40 -19.83 19.83
CA GLU A 161 0.03 -19.57 20.29
C GLU A 161 -1.03 -20.34 19.50
N ARG A 162 -0.60 -21.28 18.65
CA ARG A 162 -1.45 -22.21 17.91
C ARG A 162 -1.97 -23.37 18.75
#